data_AF-A0A533SPJ1-F1
#
_entry.id   AF-A0A533SPJ1-F1
#
_cell.length_a   1.000
_cell.length_b   1.000
_cell.length_c   1.000
_cell.angle_alpha   90.00
_cell.angle_beta   90.00
_cell.angle_gamma   90.00
#
_symmetry.space_group_name_H-M   'P 1'
#
loop_
_entity.id
_entity.type
_entity.pdbx_description
1 polymer ?
#
loop_
_entity_poly.entity_id
_entity_poly.type
_entity_poly.pdbx_seq_one_letter_code
_entity_poly.pdbx_strand_id
1 'polypeptide(L)'
;MPVSLVRRMMPRKGRGDRDWQRYERDWRGYERYRRDEVNLYLTKARSLVESNPAPWTPQKRGQPPYPPKAMVILLLLKTWLGMDYRSISAYLRAFPEQRNRIGLEETPSHTTIRSHMLRLPEAYLRKLNAQLTKPYQKGDSQRTAQATAPTATRHG
;
A
#
# COMPACT_ATOMS: atom_id res chain seq x y z
N MET A 1 6.10 -3.37 13.40
CA MET A 1 5.85 -4.78 13.80
C MET A 1 4.73 -4.74 14.84
N PRO A 2 3.71 -5.62 14.80
CA PRO A 2 3.83 -7.05 14.49
C PRO A 2 3.11 -7.52 13.21
N VAL A 3 3.61 -8.66 12.74
CA VAL A 3 3.15 -9.48 11.62
C VAL A 3 2.24 -10.58 12.16
N SER A 4 1.31 -11.07 11.32
CA SER A 4 0.59 -12.35 11.41
C SER A 4 -0.86 -12.27 11.91
N LEU A 5 -1.84 -12.05 11.02
CA LEU A 5 -3.17 -12.67 11.16
C LEU A 5 -4.02 -12.58 9.89
N VAL A 6 -3.77 -13.38 8.85
CA VAL A 6 -4.77 -13.53 7.74
C VAL A 6 -4.99 -15.00 7.32
N ARG A 7 -4.47 -16.00 8.04
CA ARG A 7 -4.62 -17.42 7.63
C ARG A 7 -5.33 -18.36 8.61
N ARG A 8 -6.13 -17.83 9.53
CA ARG A 8 -6.96 -18.67 10.41
C ARG A 8 -8.23 -17.95 10.88
N MET A 9 -9.17 -17.74 9.96
CA MET A 9 -10.50 -17.21 10.31
C MET A 9 -11.61 -17.88 9.48
N MET A 10 -11.52 -19.20 9.33
CA MET A 10 -12.63 -20.02 8.84
C MET A 10 -12.97 -21.00 9.98
N PRO A 11 -14.09 -20.83 10.69
CA PRO A 11 -14.55 -21.85 11.63
C PRO A 11 -14.89 -23.11 10.84
N ARG A 12 -14.33 -24.24 11.28
CA ARG A 12 -14.54 -25.56 10.67
C ARG A 12 -16.03 -25.92 10.84
N LYS A 13 -16.70 -26.25 9.73
CA LYS A 13 -18.14 -26.51 9.63
C LYS A 13 -18.64 -27.41 10.78
N GLY A 14 -19.31 -26.80 11.75
CA GLY A 14 -19.90 -27.47 12.90
C GLY A 14 -21.12 -26.70 13.39
N ARG A 15 -22.31 -27.29 13.18
CA ARG A 15 -23.65 -26.95 13.71
C ARG A 15 -23.92 -25.47 14.04
N GLY A 16 -24.49 -24.75 13.08
CA GLY A 16 -25.07 -23.43 13.31
C GLY A 16 -25.40 -22.67 12.02
N ASP A 17 -26.37 -23.14 11.23
CA ASP A 17 -26.67 -22.54 9.92
C ASP A 17 -27.18 -21.09 9.96
N ARG A 18 -27.56 -20.59 11.15
CA ARG A 18 -28.08 -19.22 11.37
C ARG A 18 -27.00 -18.15 11.48
N ASP A 19 -25.81 -18.48 11.97
CA ASP A 19 -24.72 -17.50 12.16
C ASP A 19 -23.93 -17.23 10.88
N TRP A 20 -24.04 -18.13 9.89
CA TRP A 20 -23.37 -17.98 8.60
C TRP A 20 -23.84 -16.75 7.86
N GLN A 21 -25.15 -16.44 7.82
CA GLN A 21 -25.65 -15.28 7.06
C GLN A 21 -25.19 -13.94 7.65
N ARG A 22 -25.09 -13.85 8.98
CA ARG A 22 -24.57 -12.65 9.67
C ARG A 22 -23.08 -12.48 9.42
N TYR A 23 -22.30 -13.56 9.58
CA TYR A 23 -20.89 -13.59 9.20
C TYR A 23 -20.69 -13.30 7.71
N GLU A 24 -21.62 -13.75 6.85
CA GLU A 24 -21.60 -13.52 5.41
C GLU A 24 -21.72 -12.03 5.08
N ARG A 25 -22.65 -11.36 5.77
CA ARG A 25 -22.90 -9.93 5.61
C ARG A 25 -21.73 -9.09 6.12
N ASP A 26 -21.15 -9.48 7.24
CA ASP A 26 -20.01 -8.80 7.86
C ASP A 26 -18.75 -8.94 7.01
N TRP A 27 -18.46 -10.12 6.45
CA TRP A 27 -17.30 -10.28 5.56
C TRP A 27 -17.46 -9.53 4.25
N ARG A 28 -18.67 -9.50 3.65
CA ARG A 28 -18.92 -8.73 2.41
C ARG A 28 -18.75 -7.23 2.64
N GLY A 29 -19.04 -6.75 3.86
CA GLY A 29 -18.77 -5.38 4.28
C GLY A 29 -17.28 -5.12 4.40
N TYR A 30 -16.57 -5.97 5.15
CA TYR A 30 -15.11 -5.88 5.33
C TYR A 30 -14.35 -5.95 4.00
N GLU A 31 -14.72 -6.87 3.11
CA GLU A 31 -14.07 -7.04 1.81
C GLU A 31 -14.29 -5.81 0.91
N ARG A 32 -15.48 -5.18 0.96
CA ARG A 32 -15.73 -3.91 0.28
C ARG A 32 -14.86 -2.80 0.83
N TYR A 33 -14.85 -2.60 2.14
CA TYR A 33 -14.02 -1.59 2.79
C TYR A 33 -12.54 -1.77 2.46
N ARG A 34 -12.04 -2.99 2.57
CA ARG A 34 -10.65 -3.33 2.23
C ARG A 34 -10.32 -3.03 0.76
N ARG A 35 -11.24 -3.32 -0.17
CA ARG A 35 -11.07 -2.98 -1.59
C ARG A 35 -11.01 -1.47 -1.79
N ASP A 36 -11.87 -0.72 -1.11
CA ASP A 36 -11.90 0.75 -1.20
C ASP A 36 -10.62 1.38 -0.64
N GLU A 37 -10.11 0.87 0.47
CA GLU A 37 -8.81 1.30 1.02
C GLU A 37 -7.65 1.04 0.05
N VAL A 38 -7.59 -0.17 -0.53
CA VAL A 38 -6.58 -0.52 -1.54
C VAL A 38 -6.70 0.38 -2.75
N ASN A 39 -7.93 0.65 -3.22
CA ASN A 39 -8.17 1.51 -4.37
C ASN A 39 -7.72 2.95 -4.09
N LEU A 40 -8.02 3.49 -2.91
CA LEU A 40 -7.57 4.81 -2.49
C LEU A 40 -6.05 4.89 -2.42
N TYR A 41 -5.42 3.86 -1.86
CA TYR A 41 -3.96 3.77 -1.79
C TYR A 41 -3.35 3.75 -3.19
N LEU A 42 -3.87 2.91 -4.10
CA LEU A 42 -3.38 2.81 -5.48
C LEU A 42 -3.53 4.13 -6.25
N THR A 43 -4.63 4.86 -6.07
CA THR A 43 -4.82 6.19 -6.67
C THR A 43 -3.73 7.15 -6.23
N LYS A 44 -3.44 7.21 -4.92
CA LYS A 44 -2.37 8.06 -4.36
C LYS A 44 -0.99 7.64 -4.84
N ALA A 45 -0.68 6.35 -4.76
CA ALA A 45 0.60 5.80 -5.18
C ALA A 45 0.87 6.06 -6.67
N ARG A 46 -0.15 5.87 -7.53
CA ARG A 46 -0.05 6.16 -8.95
C ARG A 46 0.19 7.64 -9.21
N SER A 47 -0.57 8.54 -8.59
CA SER A 47 -0.35 9.98 -8.72
C SER A 47 1.09 10.36 -8.38
N LEU A 48 1.63 9.84 -7.27
CA LEU A 48 3.00 10.09 -6.84
C LEU A 48 4.05 9.57 -7.83
N VAL A 49 3.88 8.32 -8.30
CA VAL A 49 4.84 7.68 -9.22
C VAL A 49 4.79 8.34 -10.59
N GLU A 50 3.61 8.75 -11.06
CA GLU A 50 3.48 9.41 -12.36
C GLU A 50 4.17 10.77 -12.40
N SER A 51 4.14 11.53 -11.31
CA SER A 51 4.87 12.80 -11.16
C SER A 51 6.39 12.66 -11.12
N ASN A 52 6.92 11.43 -11.11
CA ASN A 52 8.36 11.17 -11.11
C ASN A 52 8.82 10.49 -12.42
N PRO A 53 10.09 10.71 -12.83
CA PRO A 53 10.66 9.97 -13.95
C PRO A 53 10.69 8.47 -13.65
N ALA A 54 10.66 7.64 -14.68
CA ALA A 54 10.77 6.19 -14.50
C ALA A 54 12.13 5.83 -13.85
N PRO A 55 12.16 4.88 -12.91
CA PRO A 55 13.39 4.52 -12.18
C PRO A 55 14.43 3.80 -13.04
N TRP A 56 14.01 3.16 -14.14
CA TRP A 56 14.89 2.53 -15.11
C TRP A 56 14.24 2.55 -16.50
N THR A 57 15.05 2.41 -17.54
CA THR A 57 14.57 2.30 -18.92
C THR A 57 13.98 0.90 -19.17
N PRO A 58 12.82 0.80 -19.85
CA PRO A 58 12.26 -0.49 -20.26
C PRO A 58 13.25 -1.26 -21.13
N GLN A 59 13.39 -2.56 -20.88
CA GLN A 59 14.26 -3.42 -21.67
C GLN A 59 13.53 -3.85 -22.94
N LYS A 60 14.16 -3.71 -24.12
CA LYS A 60 13.53 -3.93 -25.43
C LYS A 60 13.51 -5.39 -25.91
N ARG A 61 14.17 -6.35 -25.25
CA ARG A 61 14.28 -7.74 -25.73
C ARG A 61 14.13 -8.80 -24.63
N GLY A 62 13.31 -9.82 -24.91
CA GLY A 62 13.35 -11.15 -24.28
C GLY A 62 12.45 -11.42 -23.06
N GLN A 63 11.77 -10.43 -22.49
CA GLN A 63 10.90 -10.61 -21.32
C GLN A 63 9.64 -9.75 -21.45
N PRO A 64 8.47 -10.18 -20.91
CA PRO A 64 7.28 -9.33 -20.87
C PRO A 64 7.66 -7.95 -20.28
N PRO A 65 7.50 -6.86 -21.05
CA PRO A 65 7.98 -5.56 -20.63
C PRO A 65 7.00 -4.99 -19.60
N TYR A 66 7.18 -5.33 -18.32
CA TYR A 66 6.44 -4.68 -17.26
C TYR A 66 6.86 -3.19 -17.18
N PRO A 67 5.90 -2.25 -17.22
CA PRO A 67 6.22 -0.83 -17.14
C PRO A 67 6.96 -0.52 -15.82
N PRO A 68 8.09 0.21 -15.85
CA PRO A 68 8.87 0.52 -14.64
C PRO A 68 8.03 1.16 -13.54
N LYS A 69 7.17 2.12 -13.91
CA LYS A 69 6.25 2.80 -12.97
C LYS A 69 5.23 1.84 -12.36
N ALA A 70 4.64 0.95 -13.16
CA ALA A 70 3.71 -0.07 -12.66
C ALA A 70 4.39 -1.01 -11.64
N MET A 71 5.64 -1.39 -11.89
CA MET A 71 6.42 -2.20 -10.94
C MET A 71 6.72 -1.46 -9.64
N VAL A 72 6.98 -0.14 -9.68
CA VAL A 72 7.12 0.67 -8.45
C VAL A 72 5.82 0.66 -7.64
N ILE A 73 4.67 0.92 -8.29
CA ILE A 73 3.37 0.95 -7.61
C ILE A 73 3.08 -0.42 -6.98
N LEU A 74 3.39 -1.52 -7.68
CA LEU A 74 3.29 -2.87 -7.13
C LEU A 74 4.16 -3.07 -5.88
N LEU A 75 5.41 -2.61 -5.88
CA LEU A 75 6.31 -2.73 -4.73
C LEU A 75 5.84 -1.88 -3.55
N LEU A 76 5.28 -0.70 -3.81
CA LEU A 76 4.63 0.12 -2.81
C LEU A 76 3.41 -0.59 -2.21
N LEU A 77 2.56 -1.20 -3.03
CA LEU A 77 1.40 -1.97 -2.55
C LEU A 77 1.83 -3.18 -1.73
N LYS A 78 2.81 -3.95 -2.20
CA LYS A 78 3.40 -5.08 -1.47
C LYS A 78 3.87 -4.65 -0.08
N THR A 79 4.56 -3.52 0.01
CA THR A 79 5.12 -3.00 1.26
C THR A 79 4.03 -2.53 2.21
N TRP A 80 3.03 -1.80 1.71
CA TRP A 80 1.89 -1.34 2.50
C TRP A 80 1.04 -2.50 3.05
N LEU A 81 0.79 -3.53 2.24
CA LEU A 81 0.09 -4.74 2.67
C LEU A 81 0.92 -5.69 3.54
N GLY A 82 2.23 -5.44 3.70
CA GLY A 82 3.13 -6.32 4.44
C GLY A 82 3.30 -7.72 3.84
N MET A 83 3.10 -7.87 2.52
CA MET A 83 3.12 -9.17 1.84
C MET A 83 4.53 -9.55 1.36
N ASP A 84 4.82 -10.86 1.30
CA ASP A 84 5.97 -11.38 0.56
C ASP A 84 5.71 -11.42 -0.97
N TYR A 85 6.74 -11.74 -1.76
CA TYR A 85 6.66 -11.74 -3.22
C TYR A 85 5.69 -12.78 -3.81
N ARG A 86 5.53 -13.94 -3.16
CA ARG A 86 4.58 -14.97 -3.59
C ARG A 86 3.16 -14.56 -3.26
N SER A 87 2.96 -14.04 -2.05
CA SER A 87 1.68 -13.55 -1.55
C SER A 87 1.13 -12.42 -2.41
N ILE A 88 1.95 -11.42 -2.78
CA ILE A 88 1.48 -10.32 -3.64
C ILE A 88 1.19 -10.79 -5.09
N SER A 89 1.95 -11.77 -5.61
CA SER A 89 1.67 -12.35 -6.92
C SER A 89 0.33 -13.12 -6.90
N ALA A 90 0.07 -13.90 -5.84
CA ALA A 90 -1.22 -14.56 -5.66
C ALA A 90 -2.38 -13.56 -5.48
N TYR A 91 -2.14 -12.48 -4.74
CA TYR A 91 -3.11 -11.40 -4.55
C TYR A 91 -3.53 -10.78 -5.88
N LEU A 92 -2.57 -10.40 -6.75
CA LEU A 92 -2.89 -9.80 -8.05
C LEU A 92 -3.65 -10.75 -8.98
N ARG A 93 -3.46 -12.08 -8.85
CA ARG A 93 -4.27 -13.07 -9.58
C ARG A 93 -5.71 -13.12 -9.09
N ALA A 94 -5.92 -12.94 -7.79
CA ALA A 94 -7.26 -12.95 -7.19
C ALA A 94 -8.03 -11.64 -7.43
N PHE A 95 -7.33 -10.52 -7.63
CA PHE A 95 -7.92 -9.18 -7.77
C PHE A 95 -7.47 -8.49 -9.08
N PRO A 96 -7.98 -8.93 -10.25
CA PRO A 96 -7.57 -8.38 -11.55
C PRO A 96 -7.88 -6.88 -11.69
N GLU A 97 -8.93 -6.37 -11.04
CA GLU A 97 -9.27 -4.95 -10.99
C GLU A 97 -8.12 -4.08 -10.44
N GLN A 98 -7.49 -4.54 -9.35
CA GLN A 98 -6.37 -3.83 -8.71
C GLN A 98 -5.10 -3.97 -9.55
N ARG A 99 -4.88 -5.13 -10.16
CA ARG A 99 -3.80 -5.34 -11.12
C ARG A 99 -3.90 -4.37 -12.30
N ASN A 100 -5.10 -4.21 -12.87
CA ASN A 100 -5.36 -3.29 -13.97
C ASN A 100 -5.15 -1.83 -13.52
N ARG A 101 -5.55 -1.46 -12.30
CA ARG A 101 -5.28 -0.11 -11.73
C ARG A 101 -3.81 0.22 -11.57
N ILE A 102 -2.97 -0.78 -11.29
CA ILE A 102 -1.50 -0.64 -11.27
C ILE A 102 -0.94 -0.38 -12.68
N GLY A 103 -1.66 -0.77 -13.73
CA GLY A 103 -1.21 -0.72 -15.12
C GLY A 103 -0.48 -1.98 -15.55
N LEU A 104 -0.87 -3.15 -15.00
CA LEU A 104 -0.32 -4.46 -15.37
C LEU A 104 -1.40 -5.26 -16.10
N GLU A 105 -1.09 -5.71 -17.31
CA GLU A 105 -1.96 -6.61 -18.08
C GLU A 105 -1.90 -8.04 -17.54
N GLU A 106 -0.69 -8.48 -17.22
CA GLU A 106 -0.41 -9.81 -16.68
C GLU A 106 0.13 -9.74 -15.26
N THR A 107 -0.11 -10.78 -14.47
CA THR A 107 0.43 -10.84 -13.11
C THR A 107 1.90 -11.26 -13.15
N PRO A 108 2.84 -10.42 -12.69
CA PRO A 108 4.24 -10.80 -12.63
C PRO A 108 4.45 -11.95 -11.65
N SER A 109 5.36 -12.84 -12.00
CA SER A 109 5.79 -13.93 -11.12
C SER A 109 6.57 -13.38 -9.92
N HIS A 110 6.56 -14.10 -8.81
CA HIS A 110 7.28 -13.68 -7.60
C HIS A 110 8.79 -13.44 -7.82
N THR A 111 9.43 -14.22 -8.70
CA THR A 111 10.84 -14.03 -9.07
C THR A 111 11.01 -12.75 -9.88
N THR A 112 10.11 -12.48 -10.84
CA THR A 112 10.09 -11.22 -11.60
C THR A 112 9.97 -10.01 -10.67
N ILE A 113 9.04 -10.04 -9.70
CA ILE A 113 8.86 -8.94 -8.75
C ILE A 113 10.14 -8.71 -7.95
N ARG A 114 10.78 -9.77 -7.46
CA ARG A 114 12.05 -9.69 -6.73
C ARG A 114 13.16 -9.08 -7.59
N SER A 115 13.31 -9.53 -8.83
CA SER A 115 14.32 -8.99 -9.75
C SER A 115 14.12 -7.50 -10.02
N HIS A 116 12.87 -7.04 -10.18
CA HIS A 116 12.58 -5.62 -10.35
C HIS A 116 12.84 -4.79 -9.09
N MET A 117 12.61 -5.34 -7.89
CA MET A 117 12.99 -4.67 -6.65
C MET A 117 14.50 -4.40 -6.59
N LEU A 118 15.33 -5.37 -6.99
CA LEU A 118 16.79 -5.21 -6.99
C LEU A 118 17.28 -4.15 -7.99
N ARG A 119 16.48 -3.82 -9.02
CA ARG A 119 16.79 -2.78 -10.01
C ARG A 119 16.39 -1.38 -9.53
N LEU A 120 15.67 -1.25 -8.42
CA LEU A 120 15.15 0.02 -7.95
C LEU A 120 16.27 0.85 -7.28
N PRO A 121 16.62 2.04 -7.79
CA PRO A 121 17.67 2.85 -7.19
C PRO A 121 17.26 3.35 -5.80
N GLU A 122 18.17 3.30 -4.83
CA GLU A 122 17.90 3.81 -3.47
C GLU A 122 17.56 5.31 -3.50
N ALA A 123 18.25 6.10 -4.34
CA ALA A 123 17.98 7.52 -4.51
C ALA A 123 16.52 7.80 -4.95
N TYR A 124 15.94 6.91 -5.75
CA TYR A 124 14.56 7.01 -6.18
C TYR A 124 13.60 6.80 -5.01
N LEU A 125 13.85 5.78 -4.17
CA LEU A 125 13.09 5.52 -2.95
C LEU A 125 13.17 6.68 -1.97
N ARG A 126 14.36 7.24 -1.74
CA ARG A 126 14.55 8.42 -0.88
C ARG A 126 13.74 9.61 -1.36
N LYS A 127 13.72 9.87 -2.68
CA LYS A 127 12.93 10.95 -3.29
C LYS A 127 11.42 10.74 -3.10
N LEU A 128 10.93 9.53 -3.36
CA LEU A 128 9.52 9.20 -3.12
C LEU A 128 9.14 9.38 -1.65
N ASN A 129 9.99 8.90 -0.73
CA ASN A 129 9.75 9.02 0.70
C ASN A 129 9.75 10.49 1.15
N ALA A 130 10.68 11.31 0.67
CA ALA A 130 10.72 12.74 0.95
C ALA A 130 9.43 13.44 0.49
N GLN A 131 8.92 13.10 -0.70
CA GLN A 131 7.65 13.64 -1.19
C GLN A 131 6.43 13.20 -0.37
N LEU A 132 6.39 11.93 0.06
CA LEU A 132 5.34 11.42 0.93
C LEU A 132 5.32 12.08 2.31
N THR A 133 6.49 12.38 2.85
CA THR A 133 6.66 12.93 4.21
C THR A 133 6.61 14.45 4.25
N LYS A 134 6.92 15.16 3.15
CA LYS A 134 6.88 16.62 3.04
C LYS A 134 5.59 17.28 3.56
N PRO A 135 4.37 16.80 3.28
CA PRO A 135 3.15 17.41 3.83
C PRO A 135 3.00 17.23 5.35
N TYR A 136 3.68 16.24 5.95
CA TYR A 136 3.60 15.94 7.39
C TYR A 136 4.76 16.53 8.19
N GLN A 137 5.86 16.91 7.54
CA GLN A 137 7.00 17.59 8.18
C GLN A 137 6.69 19.05 8.55
N LYS A 138 5.63 19.64 7.97
CA LYS A 138 5.21 21.03 8.24
C LYS A 138 4.23 21.11 9.43
N GLY A 139 4.62 20.49 10.56
CA GLY A 139 3.82 20.43 11.79
C GLY A 139 4.56 20.73 13.09
N ASP A 140 5.90 20.72 13.11
CA ASP A 140 6.67 20.69 14.37
C ASP A 140 7.13 22.05 14.91
N SER A 141 6.52 23.19 14.58
CA SER A 141 7.00 24.48 15.15
C SER A 141 5.97 25.57 15.45
N GLN A 142 4.66 25.36 15.32
CA GLN A 142 3.68 26.43 15.61
C GLN A 142 2.57 26.12 16.62
N ARG A 143 2.65 25.04 17.40
CA ARG A 143 1.59 24.74 18.40
C ARG A 143 2.00 24.45 19.84
N THR A 144 3.29 24.52 20.20
CA THR A 144 3.72 24.22 21.58
C THR A 144 4.33 25.41 22.33
N ALA A 145 4.26 26.64 21.78
CA ALA A 145 4.78 27.85 22.44
C ALA A 145 3.68 28.82 22.96
N GLN A 146 2.40 28.44 22.93
CA GLN A 146 1.29 29.30 23.38
C GLN A 146 0.48 28.75 24.56
N ALA A 147 1.04 27.81 25.33
CA ALA A 147 0.40 27.35 26.56
C ALA A 147 1.45 27.27 27.68
N THR A 148 1.88 28.43 28.17
CA THR A 148 2.35 28.70 29.54
C THR A 148 2.88 30.14 29.62
N ALA A 149 1.98 31.11 29.48
CA ALA A 149 2.21 32.43 30.07
C ALA A 149 1.66 32.38 31.51
N PRO A 150 2.46 32.58 32.57
CA PRO A 150 1.93 32.84 33.89
C PRO A 150 1.63 34.33 33.98
N THR A 151 0.37 34.72 34.13
CA THR A 151 0.03 36.08 34.58
C THR A 151 -1.16 36.00 35.52
N ALA A 152 -0.84 35.81 36.79
CA ALA A 152 -1.74 36.15 37.89
C ALA A 152 -0.90 36.77 39.00
N THR A 153 -0.54 38.03 38.81
CA THR A 153 -0.16 38.93 39.90
C THR A 153 -1.18 40.07 39.90
N ARG A 154 -2.06 40.10 40.90
CA ARG A 154 -2.71 41.34 41.32
C ARG A 154 -2.89 41.32 42.83
N HIS A 155 -1.95 41.99 43.48
CA HIS A 155 -2.11 42.60 44.79
C HIS A 155 -2.94 43.90 44.64
N GLY A 156 -3.66 44.26 45.70
CA GLY A 156 -4.29 45.58 45.88
C GLY A 156 -5.75 45.47 46.23
#